data_AF-A0A8T6HR77-F1
#
_entry.id   AF-A0A8T6HR77-F1
#
_cell.length_a   1.000
_cell.length_b   1.000
_cell.length_c   1.000
_cell.angle_alpha   90.00
_cell.angle_beta   90.00
_cell.angle_gamma   90.00
#
_symmetry.space_group_name_H-M   'P 1'
#
loop_
_entity.id
_entity.type
_entity.pdbx_description
1 polymer ?
#
loop_
_entity_poly.entity_id
_entity_poly.type
_entity_poly.pdbx_seq_one_letter_code
_entity_poly.pdbx_strand_id
1 'polypeptide(L)' 'MYVCGITPYDDAHLGHAMSIIIFDTLRRFLEWRGRRVRLVYNFTDVDDKLIARAAQEG' A
#
# COMPACT_ATOMS: atom_id res chain seq x y z
N MET A 1 -1.66 9.03 9.67
CA MET A 1 -1.13 9.10 8.29
C MET A 1 -1.81 8.01 7.52
N TYR A 2 -2.56 8.38 6.48
CA TYR A 2 -3.16 7.44 5.56
C TYR A 2 -2.32 7.42 4.28
N VAL A 3 -2.06 6.24 3.75
CA VAL A 3 -1.34 6.03 2.49
C VAL A 3 -2.16 5.06 1.66
N CYS A 4 -2.40 5.40 0.39
CA CYS A 4 -3.08 4.49 -0.52
C CYS A 4 -2.27 3.19 -0.64
N GLY A 5 -2.91 2.06 -0.38
CA GLY A 5 -2.32 0.74 -0.58
C GLY A 5 -2.55 0.23 -2.00
N ILE A 6 -2.48 -1.09 -2.15
CA ILE A 6 -2.48 -1.75 -3.46
C ILE A 6 -3.88 -2.19 -3.88
N THR A 7 -4.06 -2.34 -5.20
CA THR A 7 -5.09 -3.20 -5.78
C THR A 7 -4.44 -4.56 -6.05
N PRO A 8 -4.76 -5.63 -5.30
CA PRO A 8 -4.04 -6.90 -5.37
C PRO A 8 -4.49 -7.76 -6.56
N TYR A 9 -4.34 -7.25 -7.79
CA TYR A 9 -4.69 -7.98 -9.02
C TYR A 9 -3.51 -8.75 -9.61
N ASP A 10 -2.28 -8.53 -9.15
CA ASP A 10 -1.05 -9.17 -9.63
C ASP A 10 0.03 -9.11 -8.54
N ASP A 11 1.15 -9.79 -8.78
CA ASP A 11 2.30 -9.83 -7.90
C ASP A 11 2.88 -8.43 -7.62
N ALA A 12 3.43 -8.26 -6.42
CA ALA A 12 4.03 -7.00 -6.03
C ALA A 12 5.34 -6.73 -6.80
N HIS A 13 5.46 -5.55 -7.40
CA HIS A 13 6.71 -5.09 -8.04
C HIS A 13 7.45 -4.07 -7.19
N LEU A 14 8.69 -3.72 -7.59
CA LEU A 14 9.59 -2.81 -6.84
C LEU A 14 8.96 -1.44 -6.51
N GLY A 15 8.01 -0.97 -7.34
CA GLY A 15 7.28 0.27 -7.11
C GLY A 15 6.40 0.22 -5.85
N HIS A 16 5.78 -0.91 -5.55
CA HIS A 16 5.02 -1.11 -4.31
C HIS A 16 5.95 -1.05 -3.09
N ALA A 17 7.09 -1.75 -3.15
CA ALA A 17 8.08 -1.75 -2.09
C ALA A 17 8.63 -0.35 -1.82
N MET A 18 8.92 0.42 -2.88
CA MET A 18 9.40 1.79 -2.78
C MET A 18 8.43 2.69 -1.99
N SER A 19 7.13 2.64 -2.31
CA SER A 19 6.11 3.42 -1.59
C SER A 19 6.10 3.07 -0.10
N ILE A 20 6.07 1.77 0.23
CA ILE A 20 6.08 1.29 1.62
C ILE A 20 7.33 1.80 2.36
N ILE A 21 8.51 1.69 1.76
CA ILE A 21 9.78 2.12 2.38
C ILE A 21 9.79 3.63 2.62
N ILE A 22 9.34 4.44 1.66
CA ILE A 22 9.30 5.90 1.81
C ILE A 22 8.41 6.30 2.99
N PHE A 23 7.19 5.76 3.05
CA PHE A 23 6.24 6.13 4.10
C PHE A 23 6.58 5.51 5.46
N ASP A 24 7.19 4.32 5.50
CA ASP A 24 7.75 3.76 6.73
C ASP A 24 8.91 4.62 7.27
N THR A 25 9.80 5.07 6.39
CA THR A 25 10.90 5.97 6.75
C THR A 25 10.37 7.29 7.30
N LEU A 26 9.35 7.87 6.68
CA LEU A 26 8.69 9.08 7.16
C LEU A 26 8.04 8.85 8.53
N ARG A 27 7.32 7.74 8.72
CA ARG A 27 6.74 7.37 10.01
C ARG A 27 7.82 7.30 11.10
N ARG A 28 8.90 6.57 10.86
CA ARG A 28 10.03 6.43 11.80
C ARG A 28 10.67 7.76 12.13
N PHE A 29 10.85 8.63 11.14
CA PHE A 29 11.38 9.98 11.37
C PHE A 29 10.46 10.81 12.26
N LEU A 30 9.15 10.77 12.03
CA LEU A 30 8.18 11.50 12.86
C LEU A 30 8.10 10.95 14.29
N GLU A 31 8.17 9.62 14.46
CA GLU A 31 8.26 8.96 15.76
C GLU A 31 9.55 9.33 16.51
N TRP A 32 10.68 9.36 15.80
CA TRP A 32 11.96 9.83 16.36
C TRP A 32 11.89 11.29 16.85
N ARG A 33 11.10 12.15 16.18
CA ARG A 33 10.83 13.54 16.64
C ARG A 33 9.80 13.63 17.77
N GLY A 34 9.41 12.52 18.40
CA GLY A 34 8.50 12.49 19.54
C GLY A 34 7.02 12.56 19.19
N ARG A 35 6.64 12.37 17.91
CA ARG A 35 5.22 12.34 17.51
C ARG A 35 4.69 10.92 17.57
N ARG A 36 3.48 10.72 18.11
CA ARG A 36 2.76 9.45 17.98
C ARG A 36 2.12 9.38 16.60
N VAL A 37 2.58 8.45 15.76
CA VAL A 37 2.05 8.26 14.41
C VAL A 37 1.21 7.00 14.34
N ARG A 38 -0.04 7.13 13.86
CA ARG A 38 -0.86 6.00 13.43
C ARG A 38 -0.80 5.94 11.90
N LEU A 39 -0.10 4.95 11.36
CA LEU A 39 0.01 4.71 9.92
C LEU A 39 -1.05 3.68 9.50
N VAL A 40 -1.84 4.00 8.48
CA VAL A 40 -2.95 3.19 7.98
C VAL A 40 -2.84 3.07 6.46
N TYR A 41 -2.98 1.86 5.95
CA TYR A 41 -3.09 1.55 4.54
C TYR A 41 -4.45 0.92 4.26
N ASN A 42 -5.02 1.19 3.09
CA ASN A 42 -6.16 0.42 2.59
C ASN A 42 -5.70 -0.72 1.68
N PHE A 43 -6.62 -1.62 1.36
CA PHE A 43 -6.52 -2.47 0.18
C PHE A 43 -7.72 -2.14 -0.71
N THR A 44 -7.48 -2.01 -2.01
CA THR A 44 -8.56 -1.86 -2.99
C THR A 44 -8.95 -3.25 -3.44
N ASP A 45 -9.83 -3.89 -2.68
CA ASP A 45 -10.28 -5.28 -2.85
C ASP A 45 -11.45 -5.42 -3.85
N VAL A 46 -11.94 -4.31 -4.41
CA VAL A 46 -12.89 -4.27 -5.52
C VAL A 46 -12.45 -3.21 -6.52
N ASP A 47 -12.09 -3.64 -7.73
CA ASP A 47 -11.62 -2.80 -8.84
C ASP A 47 -11.80 -3.52 -10.18
N ASP A 48 -11.95 -2.78 -11.28
CA ASP A 48 -12.13 -3.34 -12.62
C ASP A 48 -10.98 -4.27 -13.02
N LYS A 49 -9.73 -3.98 -12.61
CA LYS A 49 -8.57 -4.83 -12.90
C LYS A 49 -8.65 -6.17 -12.16
N LEU A 50 -9.17 -6.17 -10.95
CA LEU A 50 -9.35 -7.37 -10.14
C LEU A 50 -10.40 -8.29 -10.78
N ILE A 51 -11.54 -7.71 -11.20
CA ILE A 51 -12.61 -8.42 -11.90
C ILE A 51 -12.09 -9.00 -13.23
N ALA A 52 -11.36 -8.20 -14.00
CA ALA A 52 -10.78 -8.65 -15.27
C ALA A 52 -9.76 -9.77 -15.07
N ARG A 53 -8.92 -9.70 -14.03
CA ARG A 53 -7.95 -10.76 -13.73
C ARG A 53 -8.64 -12.04 -13.28
N ALA A 54 -9.62 -11.95 -12.38
CA ALA A 54 -10.39 -13.11 -11.94
C ALA A 54 -11.06 -13.82 -13.14
N ALA A 55 -11.66 -13.05 -14.06
CA ALA A 55 -12.25 -13.61 -15.28
C ALA A 55 -11.21 -14.26 -16.23
N GLN A 56 -9.93 -13.86 -16.18
CA GLN A 56 -8.85 -14.48 -16.95
C GLN A 56 -8.33 -15.77 -16.31
N GLU A 57 -8.34 -15.87 -14.97
CA GLU A 57 -7.77 -17.00 -14.23
C GLU A 57 -8.79 -18.08 -13.85
N GLY A 58 -10.09 -17.77 -13.77
CA GLY A 58 -11.18 -18.74 -13.57
C GLY A 58 -11.97 -18.56 -12.28
#